data_AF-A0AAE3KMR6-F1
#
_entry.id   AF-A0AAE3KMR6-F1
#
_cell.length_a   1.000
_cell.length_b   1.000
_cell.length_c   1.000
_cell.angle_alpha   90.00
_cell.angle_beta   90.00
_cell.angle_gamma   90.00
#
_symmetry.space_group_name_H-M   'P 1'
#
loop_
_entity.id
_entity.type
_entity.pdbx_description
1 polymer ?
#
loop_
_entity_poly.entity_id
_entity_poly.type
_entity_poly.pdbx_seq_one_letter_code
_entity_poly.pdbx_strand_id
1 'polypeptide(L)' 'MATAKDLIRKIQLHEDLKEWVIQQLQAEGIECQEQDFYEENGDILIVKIEDVPRALAVIQGIKDQLNESVY' A
#
# COMPACT_ATOMS: atom_id res chain seq x y z
N MET A 1 12.56 16.81 -18.57
CA MET A 1 11.62 15.74 -18.95
C MET A 1 11.94 14.53 -18.11
N ALA A 2 10.95 13.85 -17.53
CA ALA A 2 11.19 12.59 -16.83
C ALA A 2 11.71 11.57 -17.84
N THR A 3 12.81 10.91 -17.51
CA THR A 3 13.40 9.87 -18.36
C THR A 3 12.68 8.55 -18.16
N ALA A 4 12.83 7.61 -19.10
CA ALA A 4 12.32 6.25 -18.91
C ALA A 4 12.83 5.60 -17.62
N LYS A 5 14.05 5.93 -17.18
CA LYS A 5 14.62 5.46 -15.90
C LYS A 5 13.86 6.01 -14.69
N ASP A 6 13.45 7.27 -14.74
CA ASP A 6 12.66 7.89 -13.65
C ASP A 6 11.28 7.25 -13.53
N LEU A 7 10.68 6.87 -14.67
CA LEU A 7 9.41 6.14 -14.70
C LEU A 7 9.56 4.72 -14.14
N ILE A 8 10.57 3.96 -14.58
CA ILE A 8 10.85 2.60 -14.07
C ILE A 8 11.07 2.64 -12.56
N ARG A 9 11.86 3.60 -12.06
CA ARG A 9 12.12 3.74 -10.63
C ARG A 9 10.86 4.04 -9.82
N LYS A 10 9.95 4.87 -10.36
CA LYS A 10 8.67 5.16 -9.70
C LYS A 10 7.76 3.95 -9.64
N ILE A 11 7.72 3.15 -10.72
CA ILE A 11 6.95 1.91 -10.76
C ILE A 11 7.50 0.92 -9.73
N GLN A 12 8.81 0.71 -9.70
CA GLN A 12 9.46 -0.15 -8.70
C GLN A 12 9.17 0.29 -7.26
N LEU A 13 9.29 1.60 -6.98
CA LEU A 13 8.96 2.13 -5.66
C LEU A 13 7.50 1.89 -5.28
N HIS A 14 6.58 2.00 -6.23
CA HIS A 14 5.17 1.74 -6.00
C HIS A 14 4.90 0.25 -5.69
N GLU A 15 5.52 -0.66 -6.44
CA GLU A 15 5.47 -2.11 -6.18
C GLU A 15 6.02 -2.44 -4.78
N ASP A 16 7.22 -1.94 -4.44
CA ASP A 16 7.87 -2.18 -3.15
C ASP A 16 7.00 -1.65 -1.98
N LEU A 17 6.38 -0.46 -2.16
CA LEU A 17 5.51 0.13 -1.16
C LEU A 17 4.23 -0.70 -0.96
N LYS A 18 3.63 -1.17 -2.06
CA LYS A 18 2.43 -1.99 -2.04
C LYS A 18 2.67 -3.32 -1.33
N GLU A 19 3.74 -4.03 -1.68
CA GLU A 19 4.14 -5.26 -0.98
C GLU A 19 4.34 -5.02 0.52
N TRP A 20 5.03 -3.94 0.88
CA TRP A 20 5.27 -3.61 2.27
C TRP A 20 3.97 -3.31 3.04
N VAL A 21 3.03 -2.57 2.45
CA VAL A 21 1.71 -2.29 3.07
C VAL A 21 0.92 -3.58 3.29
N ILE A 22 0.91 -4.50 2.32
CA ILE A 22 0.25 -5.80 2.46
C ILE A 22 0.85 -6.58 3.64
N GLN A 23 2.19 -6.59 3.78
CA GLN A 23 2.85 -7.26 4.91
C GLN A 23 2.44 -6.65 6.26
N GLN A 24 2.32 -5.33 6.36
CA GLN A 24 1.86 -4.66 7.59
C GLN A 24 0.41 -5.03 7.93
N LEU A 25 -0.48 -5.05 6.93
CA LEU A 25 -1.88 -5.44 7.12
C LEU A 25 -2.00 -6.91 7.56
N GLN A 26 -1.24 -7.82 6.93
CA GLN A 26 -1.22 -9.23 7.30
C GLN A 26 -0.65 -9.47 8.71
N ALA A 27 0.34 -8.68 9.15
CA ALA A 27 0.88 -8.74 10.51
C ALA A 27 -0.17 -8.38 11.58
N GLU A 28 -1.12 -7.50 11.23
CA GLU A 28 -2.28 -7.12 12.06
C GLU A 28 -3.46 -8.13 11.94
N GLY A 29 -3.25 -9.22 11.21
CA GLY A 29 -4.25 -10.27 10.98
C GLY A 29 -5.35 -9.87 10.00
N ILE A 30 -5.10 -8.87 9.14
CA ILE A 30 -6.05 -8.44 8.11
C ILE A 30 -5.80 -9.26 6.85
N GLU A 31 -6.83 -10.01 6.43
CA GLU A 31 -6.78 -10.76 5.18
C GLU A 31 -6.87 -9.80 3.99
N CYS A 32 -5.76 -9.64 3.29
CA CYS A 32 -5.64 -8.79 2.12
C CYS A 32 -4.73 -9.43 1.07
N GLN A 33 -4.96 -9.04 -0.18
CA GLN A 33 -4.22 -9.52 -1.33
C GLN A 33 -3.99 -8.38 -2.33
N GLU A 34 -2.97 -8.53 -3.15
CA GLU A 34 -2.76 -7.67 -4.29
C GLU A 34 -3.93 -7.80 -5.27
N GLN A 35 -4.38 -6.68 -5.81
CA GLN A 35 -5.34 -6.66 -6.91
C GLN A 35 -4.63 -6.65 -8.24
N ASP A 36 -5.26 -7.26 -9.25
CA ASP A 36 -4.74 -7.21 -10.61
C ASP A 36 -4.56 -5.75 -11.03
N PHE A 37 -3.41 -5.44 -11.64
CA PHE A 37 -3.01 -4.08 -12.05
C PHE A 37 -4.04 -3.38 -12.96
N TYR A 38 -4.97 -4.14 -13.56
CA TYR A 38 -6.02 -3.66 -14.44
C TYR A 38 -7.35 -3.40 -13.73
N GLU A 39 -7.49 -3.70 -12.44
CA GLU A 39 -8.72 -3.45 -11.69
C GLU A 39 -8.84 -1.99 -11.26
N GLU A 40 -9.98 -1.36 -11.57
CA GLU A 40 -10.24 0.05 -11.25
C GLU A 40 -10.47 0.33 -9.74
N ASN A 41 -10.54 -0.73 -8.93
CA ASN A 41 -10.87 -0.64 -7.50
C ASN A 41 -9.64 -0.39 -6.60
N GLY A 42 -8.44 -0.34 -7.16
CA GLY A 42 -7.19 -0.05 -6.44
C GLY A 42 -6.22 -1.22 -6.43
N ASP A 43 -5.07 -1.01 -5.77
CA ASP A 43 -3.93 -1.92 -5.81
C ASP A 43 -3.99 -3.06 -4.75
N ILE A 44 -4.85 -2.91 -3.73
CA ILE A 44 -4.96 -3.84 -2.60
C ILE A 44 -6.43 -4.15 -2.32
N LEU A 45 -6.79 -5.42 -2.37
CA LEU A 45 -8.09 -5.91 -1.96
C LEU A 45 -8.06 -6.36 -0.50
N ILE A 46 -8.95 -5.79 0.30
CA ILE A 46 -9.28 -6.31 1.63
C ILE A 46 -10.37 -7.38 1.46
N VAL A 47 -10.07 -8.62 1.84
CA VAL A 47 -10.94 -9.78 1.61
C VAL A 47 -12.23 -9.69 2.43
N LYS A 48 -12.13 -9.14 3.64
CA LYS A 48 -13.24 -8.95 4.58
C LYS A 48 -13.60 -7.48 4.70
N ILE A 49 -14.82 -7.13 4.32
CA ILE A 49 -15.31 -5.75 4.44
C ILE A 49 -15.29 -5.23 5.88
N GLU A 50 -15.43 -6.11 6.86
CA GLU A 50 -15.36 -5.79 8.30
C GLU A 50 -13.97 -5.31 8.74
N ASP A 51 -12.92 -5.73 8.05
CA ASP A 51 -11.54 -5.31 8.35
C ASP A 51 -11.18 -3.97 7.69
N VAL A 52 -12.03 -3.42 6.82
CA VAL A 52 -11.77 -2.13 6.13
C VAL A 52 -11.45 -1.00 7.11
N PRO A 53 -12.21 -0.77 8.21
CA PRO A 53 -11.88 0.27 9.18
C PRO A 53 -10.53 0.05 9.87
N ARG A 54 -10.17 -1.21 10.14
CA ARG A 54 -8.88 -1.57 10.75
C ARG A 54 -7.73 -1.35 9.76
N ALA A 55 -7.92 -1.76 8.51
CA ALA A 55 -6.95 -1.53 7.44
C ALA A 55 -6.66 -0.04 7.24
N LEU A 56 -7.71 0.79 7.24
CA LEU A 56 -7.56 2.24 7.17
C LEU A 56 -6.78 2.82 8.36
N ALA A 57 -7.00 2.31 9.58
CA ALA A 57 -6.26 2.75 10.75
C ALA A 57 -4.76 2.39 10.67
N VAL A 58 -4.42 1.20 10.19
CA VAL A 58 -3.02 0.78 9.95
C VAL A 58 -2.35 1.66 8.91
N ILE A 59 -3.03 1.89 7.77
CA ILE A 59 -2.53 2.76 6.69
C ILE A 59 -2.34 4.20 7.18
N GLN A 60 -3.26 4.71 8.01
CA GLN A 60 -3.13 6.03 8.59
C GLN A 60 -1.93 6.10 9.54
N GLY A 61 -1.73 5.11 10.40
CA GLY A 61 -0.56 5.03 11.28
C GLY A 61 0.77 5.02 10.52
N ILE A 62 0.82 4.29 9.40
CA ILE A 62 1.97 4.29 8.48
C ILE A 62 2.24 5.70 7.93
N LYS A 63 1.19 6.40 7.47
CA LYS A 63 1.32 7.77 6.94
C LYS A 63 1.83 8.73 8.00
N ASP A 64 1.32 8.61 9.22
CA ASP A 64 1.70 9.48 10.33
C ASP A 64 3.18 9.27 10.69
N GLN A 65 3.65 8.03 10.78
CA GLN A 65 5.07 7.71 11.03
C GLN A 65 6.02 8.28 9.96
N LEU A 66 5.61 8.20 8.68
CA LEU A 66 6.41 8.75 7.58
C LEU A 66 6.43 10.28 7.59
N ASN A 67 5.31 10.92 7.93
CA ASN A 67 5.24 12.38 8.06
C ASN A 67 6.03 12.89 9.29
N GLU A 68 6.07 12.13 10.38
CA GLU A 68 6.86 12.44 11.58
C GLU A 68 8.35 12.23 11.37
N SER A 69 8.78 11.29 10.51
CA SER A 69 10.20 11.05 10.19
C SER A 69 10.82 12.09 9.23
N VAL A 70 10.06 13.09 8.79
CA VAL A 70 10.53 14.13 7.83
C VAL A 70 10.93 15.45 8.55
N TYR A 71 11.00 15.46 9.89
CA TYR A 71 11.48 16.59 10.69
C TYR A 71 12.85 16.36 11.33
#